data_AF-A0A090S7A8-F1
#
_entry.id   AF-A0A090S7A8-F1
#
_cell.length_a   1.000
_cell.length_b   1.000
_cell.length_c   1.000
_cell.angle_alpha   90.00
_cell.angle_beta   90.00
_cell.angle_gamma   90.00
#
_symmetry.space_group_name_H-M   'P 1'
#
loop_
_entity.id
_entity.type
_entity.pdbx_description
1 polymer ?
#
loop_
_entity_poly.entity_id
_entity_poly.type
_entity_poly.pdbx_seq_one_letter_code
_entity_poly.pdbx_strand_id
1 'polypeptide(L)'
;MLRSVLFKREMSNRLLSTVGGERLLTDYLHLGELLQAARQDVESDTALLRWFAQSIEDAKQGLGGGDDHIQRLESERNLVQIITIHKSKGLEYDLVYLPFAVSYREAMEAKYYDEQAKQSILDLRKSKEALAQADKERLAEDLRLIYVALTRAVYACFIGIAPLRNGRSTKEPTGVHHSALGYLVQNGQELGVSELGAMLAELANQSGDIAVTAPPEPDDSRYQAPQAELSELSAKEQTQDIDRDWRLTSYSAS
;
A
#
# COMPACT_ATOMS: atom_id res chain seq x y z
N MET A 1 -15.24 -17.43 23.56
CA MET A 1 -16.68 -17.22 23.28
C MET A 1 -16.99 -16.96 21.80
N LEU A 2 -16.20 -16.14 21.08
CA LEU A 2 -16.43 -15.83 19.65
C LEU A 2 -16.52 -17.07 18.74
N ARG A 3 -15.56 -18.00 18.84
CA ARG A 3 -15.58 -19.27 18.07
C ARG A 3 -16.84 -20.10 18.30
N SER A 4 -17.35 -20.12 19.53
CA SER A 4 -18.58 -20.85 19.85
C SER A 4 -19.82 -20.23 19.20
N VAL A 5 -19.86 -18.90 19.06
CA VAL A 5 -20.95 -18.20 18.34
C VAL A 5 -20.85 -18.43 16.83
N LEU A 6 -19.63 -18.33 16.27
CA LEU A 6 -19.37 -18.61 14.85
C LEU A 6 -19.84 -20.02 14.46
N PHE A 7 -19.52 -21.01 15.30
CA PHE A 7 -19.92 -22.40 15.08
C PHE A 7 -21.44 -22.61 15.24
N LYS A 8 -22.02 -22.14 16.35
CA LYS A 8 -23.47 -22.33 16.64
C LYS A 8 -24.38 -21.64 15.63
N ARG A 9 -23.91 -20.58 14.98
CA ARG A 9 -24.69 -19.83 13.97
C ARG A 9 -24.26 -20.14 12.53
N GLU A 10 -23.43 -21.17 12.34
CA GLU A 10 -22.89 -21.59 11.04
C GLU A 10 -22.32 -20.42 10.22
N MET A 11 -21.77 -19.41 10.91
CA MET A 11 -21.35 -18.17 10.27
C MET A 11 -20.18 -18.41 9.33
N SER A 12 -19.28 -19.33 9.67
CA SER A 12 -18.17 -19.71 8.80
C SER A 12 -18.66 -20.26 7.45
N ASN A 13 -19.61 -21.21 7.45
CA ASN A 13 -20.17 -21.77 6.21
C ASN A 13 -20.90 -20.71 5.39
N ARG A 14 -21.71 -19.88 6.06
CA ARG A 14 -22.44 -18.80 5.40
C ARG A 14 -21.51 -17.76 4.79
N LEU A 15 -20.49 -17.33 5.51
CA LEU A 15 -19.52 -16.35 5.00
C LEU A 15 -18.73 -16.95 3.83
N LEU A 16 -18.18 -18.15 3.97
CA LEU A 16 -17.40 -18.81 2.91
C LEU A 16 -18.21 -19.08 1.63
N SER A 17 -19.54 -19.16 1.71
CA SER A 17 -20.42 -19.29 0.54
C SER A 17 -20.60 -17.98 -0.26
N THR A 18 -20.13 -16.84 0.26
CA THR A 18 -20.21 -15.53 -0.39
C THR A 18 -18.89 -15.15 -1.08
N VAL A 19 -18.98 -14.35 -2.14
CA VAL A 19 -17.80 -13.73 -2.77
C VAL A 19 -17.07 -12.85 -1.75
N GLY A 20 -15.78 -13.09 -1.55
CA GLY A 20 -14.99 -12.41 -0.51
C GLY A 20 -15.18 -12.96 0.91
N GLY A 21 -15.88 -14.09 1.05
CA GLY A 21 -16.20 -14.74 2.32
C GLY A 21 -14.99 -15.08 3.20
N GLU A 22 -13.89 -15.54 2.59
CA GLU A 22 -12.64 -15.85 3.27
C GLU A 22 -12.08 -14.61 4.00
N ARG A 23 -12.07 -13.46 3.33
CA ARG A 23 -11.62 -12.18 3.90
C ARG A 23 -12.49 -11.78 5.08
N LEU A 24 -13.81 -11.79 4.92
CA LEU A 24 -14.73 -11.44 5.99
C LEU A 24 -14.55 -12.34 7.21
N LEU A 25 -14.42 -13.66 7.00
CA LEU A 25 -14.21 -14.60 8.10
C LEU A 25 -12.88 -14.34 8.83
N THR A 26 -11.79 -14.11 8.09
CA THR A 26 -10.48 -13.78 8.67
C THR A 26 -10.52 -12.47 9.44
N ASP A 27 -11.12 -11.41 8.88
CA ASP A 27 -11.28 -10.12 9.56
C ASP A 27 -12.10 -10.28 10.86
N TYR A 28 -13.17 -11.10 10.86
CA TYR A 28 -13.94 -11.38 12.08
C TYR A 28 -13.12 -12.11 13.15
N LEU A 29 -12.30 -13.07 12.75
CA LEU A 29 -11.42 -13.79 13.68
C LEU A 29 -10.35 -12.85 14.25
N HIS A 30 -9.75 -12.03 13.39
CA HIS A 30 -8.73 -11.06 13.79
C HIS A 30 -9.29 -10.00 14.76
N LEU A 31 -10.49 -9.47 14.51
CA LEU A 31 -11.18 -8.61 15.47
C LEU A 31 -11.37 -9.28 16.83
N GLY A 32 -11.62 -10.59 16.85
CA GLY A 32 -11.67 -11.38 18.07
C GLY A 32 -10.35 -11.39 18.84
N GLU A 33 -9.23 -11.54 18.12
CA GLU A 33 -7.88 -11.51 18.70
C GLU A 33 -7.56 -10.12 19.27
N LEU A 34 -7.86 -9.04 18.52
CA LEU A 34 -7.67 -7.67 18.98
C LEU A 34 -8.48 -7.36 20.24
N LEU A 35 -9.76 -7.77 20.28
CA LEU A 35 -10.61 -7.62 21.46
C LEU A 35 -10.12 -8.44 22.65
N GLN A 36 -9.59 -9.64 22.40
CA GLN A 36 -9.02 -10.48 23.44
C GLN A 36 -7.73 -9.88 24.01
N ALA A 37 -6.89 -9.29 23.16
CA ALA A 37 -5.69 -8.58 23.59
C ALA A 37 -6.07 -7.36 24.43
N ALA A 38 -6.97 -6.49 23.93
CA ALA A 38 -7.43 -5.30 24.64
C ALA A 38 -8.10 -5.62 25.99
N ARG A 39 -8.73 -6.79 26.13
CA ARG A 39 -9.30 -7.23 27.40
C ARG A 39 -8.26 -7.41 28.51
N GLN A 40 -6.98 -7.64 28.19
CA GLN A 40 -5.92 -7.73 29.20
C GLN A 40 -5.70 -6.39 29.91
N ASP A 41 -5.96 -5.29 29.22
CA ASP A 41 -5.72 -3.92 29.70
C ASP A 41 -6.98 -3.25 30.27
N VAL A 42 -8.13 -3.93 30.21
CA VAL A 42 -9.44 -3.33 30.49
C VAL A 42 -10.25 -4.18 31.47
N GLU A 43 -10.66 -3.57 32.58
CA GLU A 43 -11.28 -4.28 33.71
C GLU A 43 -12.76 -4.65 33.54
N SER A 44 -13.48 -4.10 32.54
CA SER A 44 -14.92 -4.34 32.38
C SER A 44 -15.39 -4.48 30.93
N ASP A 45 -16.54 -5.12 30.73
CA ASP A 45 -17.14 -5.34 29.41
C ASP A 45 -17.57 -4.01 28.77
N THR A 46 -18.08 -3.08 29.57
CA THR A 46 -18.44 -1.73 29.10
C THR A 46 -17.21 -0.93 28.67
N ALA A 47 -16.09 -1.10 29.38
CA ALA A 47 -14.84 -0.45 29.00
C ALA A 47 -14.25 -1.07 27.72
N LEU A 48 -14.40 -2.38 27.49
CA LEU A 48 -14.00 -3.02 26.23
C LEU A 48 -14.86 -2.53 25.04
N LEU A 49 -16.17 -2.36 25.23
CA LEU A 49 -17.05 -1.79 24.20
C LEU A 49 -16.68 -0.34 23.87
N ARG A 50 -16.36 0.46 24.89
CA ARG A 50 -15.89 1.84 24.69
C ARG A 50 -14.55 1.87 23.95
N TRP A 51 -13.61 1.01 24.33
CA TRP A 51 -12.33 0.86 23.63
C TRP A 51 -12.57 0.54 22.15
N PHE A 52 -13.42 -0.45 21.86
CA PHE A 52 -13.72 -0.86 20.49
C PHE A 52 -14.37 0.25 19.66
N ALA A 53 -15.34 0.98 20.23
CA ALA A 53 -15.97 2.11 19.58
C ALA A 53 -14.97 3.24 19.28
N GLN A 54 -14.05 3.52 20.21
CA GLN A 54 -12.98 4.48 20.01
C GLN A 54 -12.03 4.03 18.90
N SER A 55 -11.61 2.77 18.89
CA SER A 55 -10.74 2.22 17.83
C SER A 55 -11.37 2.31 16.44
N ILE A 56 -12.70 2.13 16.32
CA ILE A 56 -13.42 2.34 15.06
C ILE A 56 -13.36 3.81 14.62
N GLU A 57 -13.54 4.74 15.56
CA GLU A 57 -13.51 6.17 15.25
C GLU A 57 -12.09 6.62 14.87
N ASP A 58 -11.08 6.18 15.61
CA ASP A 58 -9.68 6.47 15.31
C ASP A 58 -9.29 5.93 13.93
N ALA A 59 -9.74 4.71 13.58
CA ALA A 59 -9.52 4.14 12.25
C ALA A 59 -10.19 4.96 11.13
N LYS A 60 -11.43 5.43 11.35
CA LYS A 60 -12.12 6.32 10.38
C LYS A 60 -11.40 7.65 10.18
N GLN A 61 -10.75 8.15 11.22
CA GLN A 61 -9.95 9.37 11.18
C GLN A 61 -8.53 9.14 10.65
N GLY A 62 -8.17 7.90 10.29
CA GLY A 62 -6.82 7.53 9.84
C GLY A 62 -5.76 7.57 10.94
N LEU A 63 -6.17 7.64 12.20
CA LEU A 63 -5.32 7.66 13.40
C LEU A 63 -5.09 6.26 13.98
N GLY A 64 -5.83 5.25 13.51
CA GLY A 64 -5.74 3.86 13.95
C GLY A 64 -5.47 2.87 12.80
N GLY A 65 -5.05 1.65 13.15
CA GLY A 65 -4.81 0.57 12.19
C GLY A 65 -3.43 0.63 11.52
N GLY A 66 -2.37 0.36 12.29
CA GLY A 66 -1.05 0.09 11.71
C GLY A 66 -1.12 -1.07 10.72
N ASP A 67 -0.24 -1.09 9.73
CA ASP A 67 -0.19 -2.16 8.71
C ASP A 67 -0.05 -3.56 9.32
N ASP A 68 0.56 -3.62 10.52
CA ASP A 68 0.75 -4.83 11.32
C ASP A 68 -0.56 -5.42 11.88
N HIS A 69 -1.66 -4.65 11.86
CA HIS A 69 -3.00 -5.10 12.25
C HIS A 69 -3.83 -5.61 11.06
N ILE A 70 -3.30 -5.61 9.84
CA ILE A 70 -4.00 -6.16 8.68
C ILE A 70 -3.43 -7.54 8.40
N GLN A 71 -4.17 -8.57 8.79
CA GLN A 71 -3.82 -9.94 8.43
C GLN A 71 -3.93 -10.11 6.91
N ARG A 72 -2.85 -10.57 6.27
CA ARG A 72 -2.84 -10.93 4.86
C ARG A 72 -3.27 -12.38 4.69
N LEU A 73 -4.13 -12.64 3.73
CA LEU A 73 -4.54 -14.00 3.38
C LEU A 73 -3.46 -14.69 2.55
N GLU A 74 -3.44 -16.03 2.59
CA GLU A 74 -2.57 -16.79 1.69
C GLU A 74 -2.99 -16.64 0.22
N SER A 75 -4.30 -16.52 -0.03
CA SER A 75 -4.89 -16.27 -1.35
C SER A 75 -4.50 -14.90 -1.93
N GLU A 76 -4.15 -13.92 -1.09
CA GLU A 76 -3.66 -12.60 -1.52
C GLU A 76 -2.22 -12.65 -2.08
N ARG A 77 -1.48 -13.75 -1.90
CA ARG A 77 -0.11 -13.88 -2.46
C ARG A 77 -0.10 -13.95 -3.99
N ASN A 78 -1.19 -14.41 -4.61
CA ASN A 78 -1.33 -14.51 -6.07
C ASN A 78 -1.95 -13.26 -6.70
N LEU A 79 -2.05 -12.16 -5.97
CA LEU A 79 -2.60 -10.89 -6.45
C LEU A 79 -1.50 -9.88 -6.75
N VAL A 80 -1.83 -8.90 -7.60
CA VAL A 80 -1.00 -7.70 -7.80
C VAL A 80 -0.87 -6.96 -6.47
N GLN A 81 0.36 -6.71 -6.04
CA GLN A 81 0.65 -6.05 -4.77
C GLN A 81 0.72 -4.52 -4.96
N ILE A 82 -0.16 -3.79 -4.27
CA ILE A 82 -0.11 -2.33 -4.20
C ILE A 82 0.53 -1.94 -2.87
N ILE A 83 1.76 -1.43 -2.94
CA ILE A 83 2.52 -1.00 -1.76
C ILE A 83 3.09 0.40 -1.98
N THR A 84 3.46 1.06 -0.89
CA THR A 84 4.16 2.34 -0.95
C THR A 84 5.64 2.14 -1.24
N ILE A 85 6.29 3.14 -1.84
CA ILE A 85 7.74 3.12 -2.11
C ILE A 85 8.54 2.84 -0.83
N HIS A 86 8.14 3.45 0.29
CA HIS A 86 8.77 3.22 1.59
C HIS A 86 8.74 1.74 2.01
N LYS A 87 7.58 1.08 1.87
CA LYS A 87 7.42 -0.34 2.21
C LYS A 87 8.13 -1.27 1.23
N SER A 88 8.44 -0.81 0.03
CA SER A 88 9.22 -1.59 -0.95
C SER A 88 10.72 -1.63 -0.65
N LYS A 89 11.23 -0.83 0.29
CA LYS A 89 12.66 -0.74 0.57
C LYS A 89 13.23 -2.09 1.02
N GLY A 90 14.18 -2.63 0.26
CA GLY A 90 14.81 -3.93 0.53
C GLY A 90 14.02 -5.13 -0.02
N LEU A 91 12.95 -4.89 -0.77
CA LEU A 91 12.20 -5.91 -1.49
C LEU A 91 12.50 -5.82 -2.99
N GLU A 92 12.28 -6.92 -3.71
CA GLU A 92 12.44 -7.01 -5.16
C GLU A 92 11.19 -7.64 -5.77
N TYR A 93 10.86 -7.20 -6.99
CA TYR A 93 9.71 -7.67 -7.75
C TYR A 93 10.11 -7.88 -9.20
N ASP A 94 9.60 -8.96 -9.80
CA ASP A 94 9.81 -9.27 -11.21
C ASP A 94 9.44 -8.10 -12.12
N LEU A 95 8.27 -7.50 -11.88
CA LEU A 95 7.72 -6.37 -12.62
C LEU A 95 7.24 -5.28 -11.64
N VAL A 96 7.57 -4.02 -11.93
CA VAL A 96 7.16 -2.87 -11.10
C VAL A 96 6.44 -1.84 -11.95
N TYR A 97 5.34 -1.29 -11.42
CA TYR A 97 4.56 -0.23 -12.06
C TYR A 97 4.55 1.03 -11.17
N LEU A 98 4.97 2.16 -11.74
CA LEU A 98 5.01 3.47 -11.09
C LEU A 98 4.06 4.44 -11.83
N PRO A 99 2.73 4.32 -11.62
CA PRO A 99 1.74 5.06 -12.41
C PRO A 99 1.77 6.59 -12.17
N PHE A 100 2.28 7.03 -11.02
CA PHE A 100 2.21 8.43 -10.58
C PHE A 100 3.60 9.03 -10.32
N ALA A 101 4.62 8.58 -11.05
CA ALA A 101 6.03 8.93 -10.79
C ALA A 101 6.35 10.43 -10.92
N VAL A 102 5.53 11.20 -11.64
CA VAL A 102 5.67 12.65 -11.81
C VAL A 102 4.77 13.48 -10.88
N SER A 103 4.09 12.85 -9.93
CA SER A 103 3.31 13.56 -8.92
C SER A 103 4.21 14.11 -7.83
N TYR A 104 3.95 15.34 -7.38
CA TYR A 104 4.66 15.96 -6.26
C TYR A 104 3.71 16.86 -5.46
N ARG A 105 4.15 17.26 -4.26
CA ARG A 105 3.47 18.25 -3.43
C ARG A 105 4.49 19.26 -2.95
N GLU A 106 4.27 20.54 -3.25
CA GLU A 106 5.16 21.61 -2.78
C GLU A 106 5.24 21.65 -1.26
N ALA A 107 6.39 22.10 -0.74
CA ALA A 107 6.57 22.31 0.68
C ALA A 107 5.60 23.39 1.22
N MET A 108 4.68 23.00 2.11
CA MET A 108 3.73 23.92 2.75
C MET A 108 4.28 24.56 4.05
N GLU A 109 5.28 23.91 4.63
CA GLU A 109 5.99 24.35 5.83
C GLU A 109 7.40 24.78 5.46
N ALA A 110 7.83 25.94 5.96
CA ALA A 110 9.18 26.44 5.76
C ALA A 110 10.14 25.82 6.79
N LYS A 111 10.20 24.49 6.78
CA LYS A 111 11.07 23.67 7.62
C LYS A 111 12.19 23.11 6.76
N TYR A 112 13.42 23.42 7.11
CA TYR A 112 14.60 22.99 6.37
C TYR A 112 15.81 22.84 7.30
N TYR A 113 16.85 22.17 6.83
CA TYR A 113 18.14 22.04 7.48
C TYR A 113 19.13 23.09 6.95
N ASP A 114 19.64 23.91 7.85
CA ASP A 114 20.73 24.84 7.55
C ASP A 114 22.07 24.12 7.71
N GLU A 115 22.78 23.91 6.59
CA GLU A 115 24.09 23.24 6.58
C GLU A 115 25.19 24.04 7.30
N GLN A 116 25.12 25.38 7.30
CA GLN A 116 26.13 26.23 7.95
C GLN A 116 25.93 26.22 9.46
N ALA A 117 24.68 26.39 9.91
CA ALA A 117 24.33 26.35 11.33
C ALA A 117 24.24 24.93 11.90
N LYS A 118 24.17 23.90 11.03
CA LYS A 118 23.95 22.49 11.35
C LYS A 118 22.68 22.22 12.17
N GLN A 119 21.62 22.96 11.88
CA GLN A 119 20.38 22.94 12.65
C GLN A 119 19.16 22.91 11.74
N SER A 120 18.08 22.28 12.19
CA SER A 120 16.77 22.40 11.54
C SER A 120 16.11 23.72 11.93
N ILE A 121 15.80 24.54 10.93
CA ILE A 121 15.11 25.82 11.07
C ILE A 121 13.66 25.64 10.68
N LEU A 122 12.75 26.22 11.47
CA LEU A 122 11.36 26.41 11.12
C LEU A 122 11.07 27.90 11.04
N ASP A 123 10.91 28.43 9.82
CA ASP A 123 10.55 29.83 9.64
C ASP A 123 9.03 30.00 9.71
N LEU A 124 8.55 30.46 10.87
CA LEU A 124 7.13 30.73 11.10
C LEU A 124 6.55 31.82 10.18
N ARG A 125 7.41 32.68 9.60
CA ARG A 125 6.97 33.71 8.64
C ARG A 125 6.80 33.17 7.23
N LYS A 126 7.26 31.95 6.96
CA LYS A 126 7.25 31.31 5.63
C LYS A 126 7.81 32.22 4.55
N SER A 127 9.00 32.78 4.79
CA SER A 127 9.70 33.57 3.76
C SER A 127 9.88 32.75 2.48
N LYS A 128 9.94 33.45 1.33
CA LYS A 128 10.08 32.77 0.02
C LYS A 128 11.37 31.97 -0.05
N GLU A 129 12.43 32.50 0.53
CA GLU A 129 13.74 31.87 0.62
C GLU A 129 13.69 30.59 1.45
N ALA A 130 13.03 30.64 2.61
CA ALA A 130 12.86 29.46 3.47
C ALA A 130 12.00 28.37 2.82
N LEU A 131 10.94 28.76 2.11
CA LEU A 131 10.11 27.81 1.36
C LEU A 131 10.88 27.18 0.19
N ALA A 132 11.69 27.95 -0.54
CA ALA A 132 12.52 27.42 -1.60
C ALA A 132 13.56 26.41 -1.09
N GLN A 133 14.15 26.68 0.09
CA GLN A 133 15.07 25.74 0.74
C GLN A 133 14.36 24.47 1.20
N ALA A 134 13.15 24.59 1.79
CA ALA A 134 12.33 23.44 2.15
C ALA A 134 11.92 22.61 0.92
N ASP A 135 11.58 23.25 -0.20
CA ASP A 135 11.21 22.54 -1.43
C ASP A 135 12.42 21.84 -2.08
N LYS A 136 13.61 22.42 -1.98
CA LYS A 136 14.86 21.78 -2.39
C LYS A 136 15.11 20.50 -1.58
N GLU A 137 14.92 20.52 -0.27
CA GLU A 137 15.06 19.33 0.58
C GLU A 137 14.01 18.27 0.28
N ARG A 138 12.76 18.68 0.07
CA ARG A 138 11.70 17.79 -0.41
C ARG A 138 12.10 17.12 -1.71
N LEU A 139 12.52 17.87 -2.73
CA LEU A 139 12.94 17.32 -4.02
C LEU A 139 14.12 16.35 -3.85
N ALA A 140 15.08 16.66 -2.96
CA ALA A 140 16.19 15.76 -2.65
C ALA A 140 15.70 14.42 -2.07
N GLU A 141 14.67 14.44 -1.22
CA GLU A 141 14.07 13.21 -0.69
C GLU A 141 13.26 12.45 -1.75
N ASP A 142 12.47 13.15 -2.57
CA ASP A 142 11.74 12.54 -3.67
C ASP A 142 12.70 11.86 -4.68
N LEU A 143 13.90 12.43 -4.89
CA LEU A 143 14.96 11.81 -5.70
C LEU A 143 15.50 10.52 -5.07
N ARG A 144 15.60 10.44 -3.74
CA ARG A 144 15.95 9.19 -3.04
C ARG A 144 14.83 8.16 -3.16
N LEU A 145 13.57 8.60 -3.07
CA LEU A 145 12.41 7.73 -3.20
C LEU A 145 12.29 7.16 -4.62
N ILE A 146 12.47 7.97 -5.66
CA ILE A 146 12.42 7.47 -7.03
C ILE A 146 13.57 6.48 -7.29
N TYR A 147 14.77 6.73 -6.75
CA TYR A 147 15.86 5.76 -6.81
C TYR A 147 15.49 4.42 -6.16
N VAL A 148 14.89 4.47 -4.96
CA VAL A 148 14.37 3.27 -4.29
C VAL A 148 13.36 2.55 -5.17
N ALA A 149 12.41 3.27 -5.76
CA ALA A 149 11.33 2.70 -6.57
C ALA A 149 11.84 2.04 -7.86
N LEU A 150 12.74 2.70 -8.58
CA LEU A 150 13.32 2.19 -9.84
C LEU A 150 14.16 0.94 -9.60
N THR A 151 14.84 0.84 -8.45
CA THR A 151 15.69 -0.30 -8.08
C THR A 151 14.91 -1.47 -7.45
N ARG A 152 13.57 -1.52 -7.58
CA ARG A 152 12.76 -2.67 -7.13
C ARG A 152 12.50 -3.68 -8.22
N ALA A 153 12.62 -3.29 -9.49
CA ALA A 153 12.33 -4.15 -10.62
C ALA A 153 13.51 -5.07 -10.95
N VAL A 154 13.22 -6.35 -11.19
CA VAL A 154 14.20 -7.34 -11.67
C VAL A 154 14.21 -7.38 -13.20
N TYR A 155 13.04 -7.49 -13.83
CA TYR A 155 12.95 -7.64 -15.30
C TYR A 155 12.48 -6.37 -16.01
N ALA A 156 11.45 -5.69 -15.48
CA ALA A 156 10.94 -4.47 -16.11
C ALA A 156 10.31 -3.49 -15.11
N CYS A 157 10.52 -2.20 -15.36
CA CYS A 157 9.88 -1.11 -14.65
C CYS A 157 9.05 -0.27 -15.62
N PHE A 158 7.75 -0.15 -15.35
CA PHE A 158 6.81 0.63 -16.14
C PHE A 158 6.53 1.95 -15.43
N ILE A 159 6.77 3.07 -16.09
CA ILE A 159 6.69 4.39 -15.47
C ILE A 159 5.63 5.23 -16.19
N GLY A 160 4.62 5.68 -15.44
CA GLY A 160 3.60 6.59 -15.93
C GLY A 160 4.10 8.03 -15.90
N ILE A 161 4.20 8.66 -17.07
CA ILE A 161 4.58 10.07 -17.22
C ILE A 161 3.46 10.80 -17.97
N ALA A 162 3.00 11.90 -17.40
CA ALA A 162 2.05 12.81 -18.02
C ALA A 162 2.52 14.26 -17.83
N PRO A 163 2.23 15.16 -18.79
CA PRO A 163 2.54 16.59 -18.68
C PRO A 163 1.61 17.27 -17.66
N LEU A 164 1.78 16.95 -16.38
CA LEU A 164 0.96 17.50 -15.29
C LEU A 164 1.18 19.02 -15.18
N ARG A 165 0.09 19.77 -15.10
CA ARG A 165 0.08 21.21 -14.93
C ARG A 165 -0.23 21.58 -13.48
N ASN A 166 0.22 22.75 -13.04
CA ASN A 166 0.01 23.22 -11.67
C ASN A 166 -1.47 23.53 -11.43
N GLY A 167 -2.08 22.83 -10.47
CA GLY A 167 -3.47 23.03 -10.08
C GLY A 167 -4.45 22.80 -11.24
N ARG A 168 -5.30 23.80 -11.51
CA ARG A 168 -6.30 23.77 -12.60
C ARG A 168 -5.84 24.54 -13.85
N SER A 169 -4.58 24.96 -13.92
CA SER A 169 -4.08 25.75 -15.03
C SER A 169 -4.09 24.93 -16.32
N THR A 170 -4.58 25.54 -17.40
CA THR A 170 -4.50 25.00 -18.77
C THR A 170 -3.39 25.65 -19.60
N LYS A 171 -2.64 26.59 -19.02
CA LYS A 171 -1.53 27.27 -19.69
C LYS A 171 -0.24 26.47 -19.53
N GLU A 172 0.56 26.45 -20.58
CA GLU A 172 1.97 26.05 -20.51
C GLU A 172 2.78 27.14 -19.78
N PRO A 173 3.92 26.78 -19.16
CA PRO A 173 4.60 25.47 -19.13
C PRO A 173 4.02 24.46 -18.10
N THR A 174 4.59 23.25 -18.04
CA THR A 174 4.14 22.17 -17.15
C THR A 174 4.85 22.20 -15.78
N GLY A 175 4.23 21.63 -14.75
CA GLY A 175 4.80 21.50 -13.40
C GLY A 175 5.72 20.29 -13.22
N VAL A 176 5.92 19.49 -14.26
CA VAL A 176 6.59 18.18 -14.17
C VAL A 176 8.02 18.30 -13.62
N HIS A 177 8.72 19.38 -13.96
CA HIS A 177 10.11 19.64 -13.57
C HIS A 177 10.32 19.77 -12.05
N HIS A 178 9.25 19.98 -11.27
CA HIS A 178 9.31 20.00 -9.80
C HIS A 178 9.18 18.60 -9.16
N SER A 179 8.75 17.60 -9.92
CA SER A 179 8.76 16.20 -9.50
C SER A 179 10.17 15.61 -9.64
N ALA A 180 10.53 14.60 -8.83
CA ALA A 180 11.86 14.00 -8.91
C ALA A 180 12.18 13.41 -10.30
N LEU A 181 11.24 12.66 -10.89
CA LEU A 181 11.46 12.08 -12.22
C LEU A 181 11.47 13.17 -13.30
N GLY A 182 10.56 14.14 -13.24
CA GLY A 182 10.55 15.24 -14.19
C GLY A 182 11.79 16.12 -14.11
N TYR A 183 12.30 16.37 -12.91
CA TYR A 183 13.58 17.05 -12.70
C TYR A 183 14.73 16.33 -13.41
N LEU A 184 14.82 15.00 -13.30
CA LEU A 184 15.84 14.20 -13.97
C LEU A 184 15.71 14.22 -15.49
N VAL A 185 14.49 14.09 -16.03
CA VAL A 185 14.24 14.08 -17.47
C VAL A 185 14.46 15.46 -18.10
N GLN A 186 14.06 16.52 -17.41
CA GLN A 186 14.10 17.89 -17.92
C GLN A 186 15.35 18.67 -17.47
N ASN A 187 16.30 18.02 -16.78
CA ASN A 187 17.46 18.66 -16.15
C ASN A 187 17.09 19.89 -15.27
N GLY A 188 15.96 19.78 -14.56
CA GLY A 188 15.41 20.85 -13.73
C GLY A 188 14.88 22.07 -14.51
N GLN A 189 14.77 22.00 -15.83
CA GLN A 189 14.24 23.08 -16.66
C GLN A 189 12.72 23.03 -16.76
N GLU A 190 12.10 24.20 -16.72
CA GLU A 190 10.67 24.36 -16.94
C GLU A 190 10.36 24.23 -18.45
N LEU A 191 9.72 23.13 -18.85
CA LEU A 191 9.40 22.86 -20.25
C LEU A 191 7.90 22.62 -20.48
N GLY A 192 7.48 22.80 -21.75
CA GLY A 192 6.15 22.50 -22.25
C GLY A 192 5.95 21.02 -22.57
N VAL A 193 4.79 20.71 -23.17
CA VAL A 193 4.40 19.31 -23.46
C VAL A 193 5.27 18.72 -24.56
N SER A 194 5.53 19.48 -25.63
CA SER A 194 6.29 19.00 -26.78
C SER A 194 7.75 18.73 -26.41
N GLU A 195 8.34 19.60 -25.61
CA GLU A 195 9.72 19.48 -25.15
C GLU A 195 9.88 18.30 -24.19
N LEU A 196 8.93 18.07 -23.28
CA LEU A 196 8.95 16.87 -22.41
C LEU A 196 8.95 15.58 -23.26
N GLY A 197 8.11 15.52 -24.29
CA GLY A 197 8.10 14.39 -25.22
C GLY A 197 9.43 14.20 -25.95
N ALA A 198 10.07 15.29 -26.37
CA ALA A 198 11.39 15.26 -27.01
C ALA A 198 12.48 14.74 -26.07
N MET A 199 12.52 15.21 -24.82
CA MET A 199 13.48 14.75 -23.81
C MET A 199 13.31 13.25 -23.50
N LEU A 200 12.07 12.76 -23.44
CA LEU A 200 11.79 11.33 -23.25
C LEU A 200 12.26 10.49 -24.44
N ALA A 201 12.00 10.97 -25.67
CA ALA A 201 12.48 10.30 -26.87
C ALA A 201 14.02 10.28 -26.94
N GLU A 202 14.68 11.36 -26.53
CA GLU A 202 16.13 11.42 -26.43
C GLU A 202 16.66 10.42 -25.42
N LEU A 203 16.06 10.33 -24.23
CA LEU A 203 16.43 9.36 -23.20
C LEU A 203 16.31 7.91 -23.72
N ALA A 204 15.24 7.60 -24.45
CA ALA A 204 15.06 6.29 -25.08
C ALA A 204 16.11 6.01 -26.16
N ASN A 205 16.54 7.02 -26.91
CA ASN A 205 17.59 6.86 -27.93
C ASN A 205 18.99 6.65 -27.32
N GLN A 206 19.21 7.09 -26.08
CA GLN A 206 20.50 6.94 -25.39
C GLN A 206 20.71 5.53 -24.80
N SER A 207 19.64 4.75 -24.60
CA SER A 207 19.72 3.40 -24.04
C SER A 207 18.75 2.44 -24.72
N GLY A 208 19.26 1.30 -25.21
CA GLY A 208 18.42 0.25 -25.80
C GLY A 208 17.45 -0.42 -24.82
N ASP A 209 17.61 -0.19 -23.52
CA ASP A 209 16.78 -0.75 -22.45
C ASP A 209 15.56 0.13 -22.12
N ILE A 210 15.45 1.32 -22.71
CA ILE A 210 14.36 2.27 -22.45
C ILE A 210 13.50 2.39 -23.70
N ALA A 211 12.20 2.11 -23.54
CA ALA A 211 11.19 2.34 -24.56
C ALA A 211 10.16 3.36 -24.08
N VAL A 212 9.84 4.34 -24.92
CA VAL A 212 8.75 5.29 -24.68
C VAL A 212 7.61 4.92 -25.60
N THR A 213 6.47 4.55 -25.00
CA THR A 213 5.27 4.13 -25.73
C THR A 213 4.07 4.94 -25.27
N ALA A 214 3.09 5.08 -26.16
CA ALA A 214 1.77 5.54 -25.74
C ALA A 214 1.15 4.54 -24.75
N PRO A 215 0.30 5.00 -23.82
CA PRO A 215 -0.48 4.08 -23.00
C PRO A 215 -1.37 3.19 -23.89
N PRO A 216 -1.68 1.95 -23.47
CA PRO A 216 -2.60 1.11 -24.20
C PRO A 216 -3.98 1.79 -24.30
N GLU A 217 -4.67 1.58 -25.41
CA GLU A 217 -6.05 2.06 -25.59
C GLU A 217 -6.94 1.50 -24.47
N PRO A 218 -7.75 2.33 -23.80
CA PRO A 218 -8.66 1.87 -22.79
C PRO A 218 -9.70 0.94 -23.44
N ASP A 219 -9.82 -0.27 -22.88
CA ASP A 219 -10.85 -1.23 -23.24
C ASP A 219 -11.92 -1.24 -22.14
N ASP A 220 -13.19 -1.16 -22.52
CA ASP A 220 -14.33 -1.29 -21.61
C ASP A 220 -14.56 -2.75 -21.18
N SER A 221 -13.78 -3.69 -21.71
CA SER A 221 -13.81 -5.07 -21.26
C SER A 221 -13.45 -5.16 -19.78
N ARG A 222 -14.38 -5.70 -19.01
CA ARG A 222 -14.13 -5.99 -17.61
C ARG A 222 -13.29 -7.25 -17.54
N TYR A 223 -12.18 -7.19 -16.80
CA TYR A 223 -11.42 -8.38 -16.48
C TYR A 223 -12.35 -9.47 -15.92
N GLN A 224 -12.38 -10.61 -16.60
CA GLN A 224 -13.02 -11.82 -16.10
C GLN A 224 -11.91 -12.71 -15.58
N ALA A 225 -11.88 -12.92 -14.26
CA ALA A 225 -10.97 -13.89 -13.69
C ALA A 225 -11.19 -15.25 -14.36
N PRO A 226 -10.13 -15.99 -14.70
CA PRO A 226 -10.25 -17.37 -15.13
C PRO A 226 -11.12 -18.10 -14.12
N GLN A 227 -12.24 -18.64 -14.57
CA GLN A 227 -13.13 -19.39 -13.71
C GLN A 227 -12.37 -20.68 -13.38
N ALA A 228 -11.77 -20.73 -12.18
CA ALA A 228 -11.20 -21.97 -11.70
C ALA A 228 -12.33 -22.99 -11.71
N GLU A 229 -12.17 -24.09 -12.45
CA GLU A 229 -13.10 -25.21 -12.38
C GLU A 229 -13.08 -25.66 -10.91
N LEU A 230 -14.10 -25.25 -10.16
CA LEU A 230 -14.37 -25.76 -8.84
C LEU A 230 -14.74 -27.22 -9.05
N SER A 231 -13.73 -28.09 -8.93
CA SER A 231 -13.98 -29.52 -8.83
C SER A 231 -14.99 -29.72 -7.71
N GLU A 232 -16.02 -30.52 -7.93
CA GLU A 232 -16.98 -30.85 -6.86
C GLU A 232 -16.20 -31.49 -5.71
N LEU A 233 -15.94 -30.69 -4.67
CA LEU A 233 -15.29 -31.14 -3.46
C LEU A 233 -16.33 -31.95 -2.69
N SER A 234 -16.18 -33.27 -2.68
CA SER A 234 -16.89 -34.12 -1.73
C SER A 234 -16.09 -34.16 -0.43
N ALA A 235 -16.76 -33.92 0.70
CA ALA A 235 -16.17 -34.18 2.00
C ALA A 235 -15.81 -35.67 2.08
N LYS A 236 -14.58 -36.00 2.48
CA LYS A 236 -14.24 -37.39 2.78
C LYS A 236 -15.13 -37.85 3.93
N GLU A 237 -16.02 -38.80 3.65
CA GLU A 237 -16.82 -39.43 4.70
C GLU A 237 -15.91 -40.31 5.55
N GLN A 238 -16.04 -40.14 6.86
CA GLN A 238 -15.32 -40.94 7.83
C GLN A 238 -15.85 -42.38 7.76
N THR A 239 -15.05 -43.27 7.18
CA THR A 239 -15.36 -44.71 7.05
C THR A 239 -14.83 -45.54 8.21
N GLN A 240 -14.04 -44.95 9.11
CA GLN A 240 -13.50 -45.63 10.29
C GLN A 240 -14.26 -45.23 11.54
N ASP A 241 -14.69 -46.24 12.29
CA ASP A 241 -15.25 -46.08 13.62
C ASP A 241 -14.15 -45.60 14.57
N ILE A 242 -14.37 -44.46 15.24
CA ILE A 242 -13.42 -43.95 16.24
C ILE A 242 -13.71 -44.72 17.52
N ASP A 243 -12.73 -45.48 17.99
CA ASP A 243 -12.79 -46.07 19.33
C ASP A 243 -12.95 -44.96 20.38
N ARG A 244 -14.11 -44.93 21.03
CA ARG A 244 -14.47 -43.96 22.08
C ARG A 244 -14.21 -44.48 23.49
N ASP A 245 -13.74 -45.72 23.63
CA ASP A 245 -13.50 -46.36 24.93
C ASP A 245 -12.06 -46.21 25.41
N TRP A 246 -11.23 -45.39 24.75
CA TRP A 246 -9.88 -45.12 25.22
C TRP A 246 -9.90 -44.36 26.56
N ARG A 247 -9.26 -44.96 27.57
CA ARG A 247 -9.09 -44.36 28.90
C ARG A 247 -7.65 -43.91 29.07
N LEU A 248 -7.46 -42.62 29.37
CA LEU A 248 -6.17 -42.08 29.78
C LEU A 248 -6.03 -42.26 31.31
N THR A 249 -5.21 -43.20 31.75
CA THR A 249 -4.82 -43.29 33.17
C THR A 249 -3.60 -42.41 33.40
N SER A 250 -3.74 -41.32 34.16
CA SER A 250 -2.62 -40.51 34.62
C SER A 250 -1.77 -41.29 35.61
N TYR A 251 -0.48 -41.48 35.32
CA TYR A 251 0.50 -41.90 36.31
C TYR A 251 0.87 -40.68 37.17
N SER A 252 0.22 -40.52 38.32
CA SER A 252 0.77 -39.77 39.44
C SER A 252 1.35 -40.79 40.42
N ALA A 253 2.65 -41.04 40.33
CA ALA A 253 3.37 -41.81 41.33
C ALA A 253 4.62 -41.04 41.74
N SER A 254 4.66 -40.73 43.05
CA SER A 254 5.69 -40.01 43.84
C SER A 254 5.54 -38.49 43.87
#